data_AF-A0A7V8RUH0-F1
#
_entry.id   AF-A0A7V8RUH0-F1
#
_cell.length_a   1.000
_cell.length_b   1.000
_cell.length_c   1.000
_cell.angle_alpha   90.00
_cell.angle_beta   90.00
_cell.angle_gamma   90.00
#
_symmetry.space_group_name_H-M   'P 1'
#
loop_
_entity.id
_entity.type
_entity.pdbx_description
1 polymer ?
#
loop_
_entity_poly.entity_id
_entity_poly.type
_entity_poly.pdbx_seq_one_letter_code
_entity_poly.pdbx_strand_id
1 'polypeptide(L)'
;MSEYRWTVIGAGPAGIAAVGKLIDHGVEPASIAWIDPEFAVGDLGAKWRAVPSNTSVKLFINYLTGAESFRFAHAPHFALNDLAPMDTCRLGEVADPLVWVTGQLCGQVSALRTSATGLSLHGGRWTVQTELGEIASKNVILAIGSTPKTLDYPWLNEIPIEVALDPAKLAEQPLEGATVAVFGSSHSSMIALPNLLAGPAAKVINFYRGPLRYAVDMGDWTLFDDTGLKGEAARWARENIDGVLPDRLQRCLVDSPEFPELLQSCDYAVYTVGFSPRSIPAAPQWGRLECNAANGIIAPGLFGIGIAFPEYRIDPMGFGEYRVGLQKFMDRLNKTLPLWLKYGS
;
A
#
# COMPACT_ATOMS: atom_id res chain seq x y z
N MET A 1 27.57 -10.30 -16.93
CA MET A 1 26.19 -10.24 -16.40
C MET A 1 26.22 -10.86 -15.02
N SER A 2 25.91 -10.10 -13.97
CA SER A 2 25.84 -10.67 -12.61
C SER A 2 24.67 -11.66 -12.53
N GLU A 3 24.86 -12.73 -11.77
CA GLU A 3 23.89 -13.81 -11.64
C GLU A 3 23.44 -13.95 -10.20
N TYR A 4 22.12 -14.02 -10.00
CA TYR A 4 21.49 -14.11 -8.71
C TYR A 4 20.58 -15.34 -8.62
N ARG A 5 20.37 -15.84 -7.40
CA ARG A 5 19.32 -16.84 -7.15
C ARG A 5 17.94 -16.20 -7.10
N TRP A 6 17.87 -14.98 -6.58
CA TRP A 6 16.64 -14.21 -6.42
C TRP A 6 16.87 -12.75 -6.76
N THR A 7 15.90 -12.16 -7.45
CA THR A 7 15.80 -10.71 -7.62
C THR A 7 14.47 -10.25 -7.02
N VAL A 8 14.49 -9.27 -6.13
CA VAL A 8 13.28 -8.61 -5.61
C VAL A 8 13.19 -7.23 -6.25
N ILE A 9 12.03 -6.88 -6.82
CA ILE A 9 11.80 -5.57 -7.47
C ILE A 9 10.80 -4.78 -6.63
N GLY A 10 11.26 -3.68 -6.05
CA GLY A 10 10.55 -2.79 -5.14
C GLY A 10 11.01 -2.95 -3.70
N ALA A 11 11.24 -1.83 -3.02
CA ALA A 11 11.64 -1.74 -1.60
C ALA A 11 10.56 -1.12 -0.71
N GLY A 12 9.28 -1.25 -1.10
CA GLY A 12 8.16 -1.06 -0.18
C GLY A 12 8.06 -2.18 0.86
N PRO A 13 7.11 -2.12 1.82
CA PRO A 13 7.01 -3.11 2.89
C PRO A 13 6.87 -4.57 2.42
N ALA A 14 6.25 -4.83 1.27
CA ALA A 14 6.20 -6.18 0.71
C ALA A 14 7.57 -6.68 0.23
N GLY A 15 8.39 -5.80 -0.36
CA GLY A 15 9.74 -6.11 -0.82
C GLY A 15 10.72 -6.28 0.34
N ILE A 16 10.64 -5.41 1.35
CA ILE A 16 11.41 -5.53 2.60
C ILE A 16 11.16 -6.91 3.23
N ALA A 17 9.89 -7.30 3.38
CA ALA A 17 9.53 -8.62 3.88
C ALA A 17 10.04 -9.75 2.99
N ALA A 18 9.92 -9.63 1.67
CA ALA A 18 10.39 -10.66 0.74
C ALA A 18 11.90 -10.91 0.90
N VAL A 19 12.73 -9.86 0.95
CA VAL A 19 14.17 -9.98 1.15
C VAL A 19 14.50 -10.60 2.50
N GLY A 20 13.88 -10.12 3.58
CA GLY A 20 14.12 -10.68 4.91
C GLY A 20 13.75 -12.17 4.98
N LYS A 21 12.58 -12.54 4.46
CA LYS A 21 12.13 -13.94 4.48
C LYS A 21 12.96 -14.85 3.59
N LEU A 22 13.51 -14.36 2.47
CA LEU A 22 14.47 -15.13 1.67
C LEU A 22 15.72 -15.48 2.49
N ILE A 23 16.27 -14.50 3.22
CA ILE A 23 17.45 -14.69 4.08
C ILE A 23 17.12 -15.69 5.20
N ASP A 24 15.98 -15.54 5.87
CA ASP A 24 15.54 -16.44 6.95
C ASP A 24 15.35 -17.90 6.46
N HIS A 25 15.05 -18.09 5.17
CA HIS A 25 14.95 -19.42 4.55
C HIS A 25 16.28 -19.93 3.97
N GLY A 26 17.40 -19.33 4.35
CA GLY A 26 18.74 -19.79 3.99
C GLY A 26 19.17 -19.45 2.55
N VAL A 27 18.51 -18.50 1.90
CA VAL A 27 19.05 -17.91 0.66
C VAL A 27 20.23 -17.02 1.03
N GLU A 28 21.41 -17.33 0.49
CA GLU A 28 22.62 -16.55 0.75
C GLU A 28 22.42 -15.08 0.35
N PRO A 29 22.63 -14.10 1.25
CA PRO A 29 22.36 -12.69 0.97
C PRO A 29 23.06 -12.15 -0.27
N ALA A 30 24.31 -12.55 -0.51
CA ALA A 30 25.08 -12.15 -1.69
C ALA A 30 24.49 -12.65 -3.02
N SER A 31 23.62 -13.67 -2.98
CA SER A 31 22.91 -14.21 -4.14
C SER A 31 21.53 -13.57 -4.39
N ILE A 32 21.21 -12.50 -3.65
CA ILE A 32 19.97 -11.74 -3.79
C ILE A 32 20.28 -10.37 -4.41
N ALA A 33 19.67 -10.06 -5.54
CA ALA A 33 19.55 -8.70 -6.03
C ALA A 33 18.28 -8.06 -5.49
N TRP A 34 18.36 -6.82 -5.04
CA TRP A 34 17.19 -6.04 -4.64
C TRP A 34 17.20 -4.74 -5.41
N ILE A 35 16.17 -4.48 -6.21
CA ILE A 35 16.08 -3.34 -7.11
C ILE A 35 15.03 -2.37 -6.59
N ASP A 36 15.40 -1.13 -6.33
CA ASP A 36 14.48 -0.04 -6.05
C ASP A 36 15.16 1.31 -6.37
N PRO A 37 14.46 2.29 -6.95
CA PRO A 37 15.09 3.57 -7.31
C PRO A 37 15.52 4.40 -6.09
N GLU A 38 14.88 4.23 -4.93
CA GLU A 38 15.04 5.16 -3.80
C GLU A 38 15.44 4.48 -2.49
N PHE A 39 15.04 3.23 -2.28
CA PHE A 39 15.11 2.51 -1.00
C PHE A 39 14.49 3.30 0.15
N ALA A 40 13.39 4.01 -0.14
CA ALA A 40 12.69 4.91 0.79
C ALA A 40 11.45 4.27 1.44
N VAL A 41 11.42 2.93 1.57
CA VAL A 41 10.25 2.18 2.09
C VAL A 41 9.02 2.33 1.18
N GLY A 42 9.25 2.58 -0.11
CA GLY A 42 8.20 2.89 -1.09
C GLY A 42 7.31 4.06 -0.65
N ASP A 43 6.07 4.10 -1.12
CA ASP A 43 5.16 5.21 -0.83
C ASP A 43 4.82 5.33 0.66
N LEU A 44 4.96 4.27 1.47
CA LEU A 44 4.76 4.36 2.92
C LEU A 44 5.75 5.33 3.57
N GLY A 45 7.03 5.22 3.21
CA GLY A 45 8.06 6.15 3.70
C GLY A 45 8.07 7.48 2.96
N ALA A 46 7.77 7.50 1.66
CA ALA A 46 7.87 8.72 0.85
C ALA A 46 6.63 9.63 0.89
N LYS A 47 5.42 9.06 0.97
CA LYS A 47 4.16 9.80 0.78
C LYS A 47 3.23 9.77 1.97
N TRP A 48 3.13 8.64 2.66
CA TRP A 48 2.03 8.39 3.60
C TRP A 48 2.33 8.68 5.06
N ARG A 49 3.48 9.29 5.39
CA ARG A 49 3.94 9.47 6.79
C ARG A 49 2.93 10.20 7.69
N ALA A 50 2.23 11.20 7.17
CA ALA A 50 1.25 11.98 7.93
C ALA A 50 -0.09 11.24 8.18
N VAL A 51 -0.35 10.16 7.45
CA VAL A 51 -1.64 9.48 7.44
C VAL A 51 -1.83 8.66 8.74
N PRO A 52 -2.97 8.82 9.45
CA PRO A 52 -3.30 7.93 10.55
C PRO A 52 -3.59 6.52 10.03
N SER A 53 -2.99 5.50 10.65
CA SER A 53 -3.15 4.11 10.24
C SER A 53 -4.53 3.56 10.62
N ASN A 54 -4.97 2.56 9.87
CA ASN A 54 -6.07 1.65 10.26
C ASN A 54 -5.56 0.36 10.92
N THR A 55 -4.25 0.27 11.18
CA THR A 55 -3.55 -0.91 11.69
C THR A 55 -3.03 -0.60 13.08
N SER A 56 -3.22 -1.53 14.03
CA SER A 56 -2.75 -1.34 15.39
C SER A 56 -1.22 -1.43 15.50
N VAL A 57 -0.66 -0.75 16.49
CA VAL A 57 0.78 -0.78 16.81
C VAL A 57 1.28 -2.21 16.97
N LYS A 58 0.51 -3.08 17.64
CA LYS A 58 0.83 -4.51 17.80
C LYS A 58 1.11 -5.20 16.47
N LEU A 59 0.31 -4.95 15.44
CA LEU A 59 0.49 -5.57 14.12
C LEU A 59 1.73 -5.01 13.39
N PHE A 60 2.10 -3.76 13.63
CA PHE A 60 3.35 -3.21 13.11
C PHE A 60 4.58 -3.81 13.81
N ILE A 61 4.54 -3.95 15.13
CA ILE A 61 5.60 -4.63 15.89
C ILE A 61 5.72 -6.09 15.43
N ASN A 62 4.61 -6.82 15.30
CA ASN A 62 4.61 -8.19 14.79
C ASN A 62 5.26 -8.32 13.41
N TYR A 63 5.02 -7.36 12.51
CA TYR A 63 5.68 -7.31 11.22
C TYR A 63 7.20 -7.10 11.37
N LEU A 64 7.62 -6.12 12.17
CA LEU A 64 9.03 -5.77 12.38
C LEU A 64 9.82 -6.89 13.07
N THR A 65 9.16 -7.73 13.87
CA THR A 65 9.75 -8.93 14.49
C THR A 65 9.48 -10.21 13.70
N GLY A 66 8.76 -10.13 12.59
CA GLY A 66 8.31 -11.30 11.81
C GLY A 66 9.37 -11.94 10.91
N ALA A 67 10.52 -11.29 10.80
CA ALA A 67 11.71 -11.80 10.12
C ALA A 67 12.96 -11.59 10.99
N GLU A 68 13.75 -12.64 11.21
CA GLU A 68 14.95 -12.57 12.06
C GLU A 68 16.04 -11.71 11.41
N SER A 69 16.16 -11.81 10.08
CA SER A 69 17.04 -10.99 9.25
C SER A 69 16.82 -9.48 9.34
N PHE A 70 15.65 -9.02 9.81
CA PHE A 70 15.42 -7.61 10.10
C PHE A 70 16.25 -7.13 11.30
N ARG A 71 16.65 -8.04 12.19
CA ARG A 71 17.41 -7.76 13.41
C ARG A 71 16.77 -6.68 14.30
N PHE A 72 15.44 -6.56 14.25
CA PHE A 72 14.72 -5.47 14.92
C PHE A 72 14.91 -5.46 16.45
N ALA A 73 15.19 -6.61 17.06
CA ALA A 73 15.57 -6.70 18.48
C ALA A 73 16.85 -5.91 18.85
N HIS A 74 17.69 -5.58 17.86
CA HIS A 74 18.91 -4.77 18.01
C HIS A 74 18.75 -3.36 17.42
N ALA A 75 17.54 -2.98 17.04
CA ALA A 75 17.28 -1.66 16.48
C ALA A 75 17.39 -0.57 17.56
N PRO A 76 17.68 0.68 17.16
CA PRO A 76 17.57 1.79 18.09
C PRO A 76 16.12 1.94 18.57
N HIS A 77 15.94 2.68 19.65
CA HIS A 77 14.61 3.00 20.16
C HIS A 77 13.89 3.96 19.20
N PHE A 78 12.65 3.64 18.81
CA PHE A 78 11.79 4.48 17.99
C PHE A 78 10.55 4.92 18.78
N ALA A 79 9.91 6.00 18.35
CA ALA A 79 8.65 6.45 18.95
C ALA A 79 7.54 5.38 18.90
N LEU A 80 7.54 4.50 17.87
CA LEU A 80 6.64 3.34 17.80
C LEU A 80 6.72 2.43 19.03
N ASN A 81 7.88 2.34 19.70
CA ASN A 81 8.08 1.49 20.88
C ASN A 81 7.34 2.01 22.12
N ASP A 82 7.05 3.30 22.19
CA ASP A 82 6.36 3.93 23.33
C ASP A 82 4.83 3.90 23.21
N LEU A 83 4.31 3.55 22.03
CA LEU A 83 2.88 3.58 21.76
C LEU A 83 2.16 2.35 22.32
N ALA A 84 0.93 2.54 22.78
CA ALA A 84 0.12 1.44 23.28
C ALA A 84 -0.17 0.41 22.17
N PRO A 85 0.02 -0.90 22.40
CA PRO A 85 -0.09 -1.91 21.34
C PRO A 85 -1.44 -1.98 20.64
N MET A 86 -2.52 -1.62 21.33
CA MET A 86 -3.89 -1.70 20.79
C MET A 86 -4.31 -0.42 20.06
N ASP A 87 -3.54 0.66 20.17
CA ASP A 87 -3.85 1.91 19.49
C ASP A 87 -3.40 1.87 18.03
N THR A 88 -3.95 2.78 17.23
CA THR A 88 -3.43 3.13 15.90
C THR A 88 -2.41 4.27 16.01
N CYS A 89 -1.55 4.44 15.01
CA CYS A 89 -0.54 5.50 15.00
C CYS A 89 -0.46 6.16 13.62
N ARG A 90 0.33 7.23 13.48
CA ARG A 90 0.68 7.74 12.15
C ARG A 90 1.61 6.75 11.45
N LEU A 91 1.50 6.63 10.14
CA LEU A 91 2.38 5.73 9.38
C LEU A 91 3.85 6.17 9.42
N GLY A 92 4.14 7.44 9.70
CA GLY A 92 5.49 7.95 9.93
C GLY A 92 6.22 7.23 11.07
N GLU A 93 5.51 6.90 12.14
CA GLU A 93 6.06 6.16 13.29
C GLU A 93 6.54 4.75 12.90
N VAL A 94 5.94 4.17 11.86
CA VAL A 94 6.29 2.85 11.33
C VAL A 94 7.31 2.96 10.18
N ALA A 95 7.30 4.07 9.46
CA ALA A 95 8.25 4.32 8.37
C ALA A 95 9.69 4.33 8.88
N ASP A 96 9.96 4.95 10.03
CA ASP A 96 11.31 5.08 10.58
C ASP A 96 12.00 3.75 10.92
N PRO A 97 11.37 2.82 11.66
CA PRO A 97 11.95 1.50 11.86
C PRO A 97 12.12 0.73 10.54
N LEU A 98 11.22 0.91 9.55
CA LEU A 98 11.38 0.28 8.24
C LEU A 98 12.54 0.86 7.42
N VAL A 99 12.82 2.16 7.52
CA VAL A 99 13.99 2.80 6.91
C VAL A 99 15.26 2.16 7.49
N TRP A 100 15.30 2.00 8.82
CA TRP A 100 16.42 1.33 9.47
C TRP A 100 16.59 -0.12 9.01
N VAL A 101 15.51 -0.92 9.00
CA VAL A 101 15.54 -2.31 8.50
C VAL A 101 16.00 -2.37 7.04
N THR A 102 15.50 -1.46 6.19
CA THR A 102 15.89 -1.37 4.78
C THR A 102 17.40 -1.14 4.65
N GLY A 103 17.96 -0.24 5.45
CA GLY A 103 19.42 0.00 5.51
C GLY A 103 20.21 -1.24 5.93
N GLN A 104 19.76 -1.97 6.95
CA GLN A 104 20.40 -3.22 7.39
C GLN A 104 20.41 -4.29 6.30
N LEU A 105 19.30 -4.44 5.57
CA LEU A 105 19.18 -5.41 4.48
C LEU A 105 20.02 -4.99 3.27
N CYS A 106 20.04 -3.71 2.92
CA CYS A 106 20.89 -3.19 1.84
C CYS A 106 22.39 -3.46 2.08
N GLY A 107 22.83 -3.49 3.35
CA GLY A 107 24.21 -3.86 3.70
C GLY A 107 24.53 -5.37 3.58
N GLN A 108 23.52 -6.22 3.35
CA GLN A 108 23.67 -7.68 3.28
C GLN A 108 23.48 -8.22 1.85
N VAL A 109 22.63 -7.59 1.03
CA VAL A 109 22.30 -8.05 -0.33
C VAL A 109 22.89 -7.13 -1.40
N SER A 110 22.82 -7.53 -2.67
CA SER A 110 23.16 -6.65 -3.79
C SER A 110 22.03 -5.63 -4.03
N ALA A 111 22.06 -4.51 -3.32
CA ALA A 111 21.13 -3.41 -3.50
C ALA A 111 21.47 -2.59 -4.77
N LEU A 112 20.54 -2.57 -5.73
CA LEU A 112 20.68 -1.91 -7.02
C LEU A 112 19.72 -0.73 -7.08
N ARG A 113 20.26 0.48 -7.00
CA ARG A 113 19.49 1.73 -7.05
C ARG A 113 19.12 2.09 -8.50
N THR A 114 18.09 1.44 -9.02
CA THR A 114 17.62 1.56 -10.40
C THR A 114 16.17 1.05 -10.53
N SER A 115 15.59 1.19 -11.71
CA SER A 115 14.29 0.63 -12.07
C SER A 115 14.44 -0.57 -12.99
N ALA A 116 13.63 -1.62 -12.78
CA ALA A 116 13.51 -2.71 -13.73
C ALA A 116 12.54 -2.30 -14.86
N THR A 117 12.99 -2.40 -16.10
CA THR A 117 12.25 -1.96 -17.29
C THR A 117 11.73 -3.12 -18.13
N GLY A 118 12.39 -4.29 -18.06
CA GLY A 118 12.02 -5.47 -18.82
C GLY A 118 12.33 -6.79 -18.11
N LEU A 119 11.58 -7.83 -18.48
CA LEU A 119 11.74 -9.20 -18.00
C LEU A 119 11.65 -10.18 -19.17
N SER A 120 12.60 -11.11 -19.25
CA SER A 120 12.55 -12.21 -20.23
C SER A 120 13.06 -13.50 -19.60
N LEU A 121 12.49 -14.64 -19.98
CA LEU A 121 12.88 -15.96 -19.50
C LEU A 121 13.54 -16.73 -20.64
N HIS A 122 14.80 -17.15 -20.45
CA HIS A 122 15.56 -17.96 -21.41
C HIS A 122 16.43 -18.98 -20.68
N GLY A 123 16.45 -20.23 -21.15
CA GLY A 123 17.29 -21.29 -20.56
C GLY A 123 17.03 -21.54 -19.07
N GLY A 124 15.78 -21.37 -18.61
CA GLY A 124 15.41 -21.52 -17.19
C GLY A 124 15.88 -20.37 -16.29
N ARG A 125 16.27 -19.21 -16.85
CA ARG A 125 16.71 -18.03 -16.11
C ARG A 125 16.05 -16.75 -16.59
N TRP A 126 15.68 -15.92 -15.65
CA TRP A 126 15.17 -14.58 -15.90
C TRP A 126 16.33 -13.63 -16.21
N THR A 127 16.21 -12.86 -17.28
CA THR A 127 16.97 -11.64 -17.51
C THR A 127 16.12 -10.47 -17.06
N VAL A 128 16.64 -9.68 -16.12
CA VAL A 128 16.02 -8.45 -15.64
C VAL A 128 16.77 -7.29 -16.27
N GLN A 129 16.07 -6.54 -17.12
CA GLN A 129 16.61 -5.33 -17.75
C GLN A 129 16.41 -4.16 -16.79
N THR A 130 17.46 -3.38 -16.60
CA THR A 130 17.45 -2.16 -15.78
C THR A 130 18.09 -1.00 -16.54
N GLU A 131 17.93 0.21 -16.03
CA GLU A 131 18.61 1.39 -16.59
C GLU A 131 20.15 1.31 -16.46
N LEU A 132 20.65 0.45 -15.55
CA LEU A 132 22.09 0.22 -15.33
C LEU A 132 22.64 -0.99 -16.12
N GLY A 133 21.80 -1.66 -16.90
CA GLY A 133 22.15 -2.88 -17.65
C GLY A 133 21.37 -4.11 -17.18
N GLU A 134 21.80 -5.27 -17.66
CA GLU A 134 21.08 -6.54 -17.45
C GLU A 134 21.70 -7.37 -16.32
N ILE A 135 20.83 -8.02 -15.54
CA ILE A 135 21.20 -9.05 -14.57
C ILE A 135 20.45 -10.35 -14.86
N ALA A 136 21.07 -11.48 -14.53
CA ALA A 136 20.43 -12.79 -14.57
C ALA A 136 19.93 -13.18 -13.19
N SER A 137 18.77 -13.83 -13.12
CA SER A 137 18.20 -14.36 -11.89
C SER A 137 17.52 -15.69 -12.11
N LYS A 138 17.65 -16.63 -11.17
CA LYS A 138 16.81 -17.83 -11.20
C LYS A 138 15.35 -17.50 -10.92
N ASN A 139 15.09 -16.66 -9.92
CA ASN A 139 13.73 -16.28 -9.54
C ASN A 139 13.58 -14.76 -9.41
N VAL A 140 12.37 -14.24 -9.60
CA VAL A 140 12.03 -12.83 -9.47
C VAL A 140 10.77 -12.67 -8.62
N ILE A 141 10.80 -11.75 -7.64
CA ILE A 141 9.63 -11.34 -6.85
C ILE A 141 9.30 -9.88 -7.20
N LEU A 142 8.07 -9.65 -7.65
CA LEU A 142 7.52 -8.32 -7.91
C LEU A 142 6.80 -7.79 -6.67
N ALA A 143 7.33 -6.71 -6.11
CA ALA A 143 6.77 -5.94 -4.99
C ALA A 143 6.60 -4.46 -5.37
N ILE A 144 6.08 -4.24 -6.58
CA ILE A 144 6.13 -2.96 -7.32
C ILE A 144 5.18 -1.85 -6.82
N GLY A 145 4.28 -2.17 -5.89
CA GLY A 145 3.32 -1.22 -5.34
C GLY A 145 2.21 -0.81 -6.32
N SER A 146 1.54 0.30 -6.00
CA SER A 146 0.34 0.75 -6.72
C SER A 146 0.31 2.27 -6.84
N THR A 147 -0.52 2.78 -7.75
CA THR A 147 -0.85 4.20 -7.88
C THR A 147 -2.32 4.44 -7.55
N PRO A 148 -2.67 5.61 -6.98
CA PRO A 148 -4.07 6.01 -6.80
C PRO A 148 -4.83 5.95 -8.13
N LYS A 149 -6.10 5.56 -8.08
CA LYS A 149 -7.02 5.67 -9.21
C LYS A 149 -7.60 7.08 -9.28
N THR A 150 -7.71 7.58 -10.49
CA THR A 150 -8.38 8.84 -10.80
C THR A 150 -9.70 8.58 -11.54
N LEU A 151 -10.57 9.57 -11.55
CA LEU A 151 -11.76 9.62 -12.41
C LEU A 151 -11.55 10.70 -13.47
N ASP A 152 -12.27 10.60 -14.58
CA ASP A 152 -12.14 11.50 -15.72
C ASP A 152 -13.16 12.65 -15.64
N TYR A 153 -12.78 13.71 -14.93
CA TYR A 153 -13.51 14.97 -14.85
C TYR A 153 -12.57 16.14 -15.20
N PRO A 154 -12.36 16.43 -16.49
CA PRO A 154 -11.28 17.30 -16.96
C PRO A 154 -11.39 18.77 -16.54
N TRP A 155 -12.57 19.20 -16.07
CA TRP A 155 -12.78 20.56 -15.55
C TRP A 155 -12.42 20.71 -14.06
N LEU A 156 -12.24 19.61 -13.34
CA LEU A 156 -11.88 19.64 -11.92
C LEU A 156 -10.37 19.68 -11.74
N ASN A 157 -9.91 20.56 -10.87
CA ASN A 157 -8.52 20.57 -10.43
C ASN A 157 -8.29 19.40 -9.45
N GLU A 158 -7.44 18.46 -9.80
CA GLU A 158 -7.12 17.34 -8.91
C GLU A 158 -6.27 17.83 -7.72
N ILE A 159 -6.74 17.53 -6.51
CA ILE A 159 -5.91 17.53 -5.31
C ILE A 159 -5.42 16.10 -5.14
N PRO A 160 -4.10 15.83 -5.30
CA PRO A 160 -3.56 14.50 -5.14
C PRO A 160 -3.93 13.93 -3.77
N ILE A 161 -4.23 12.62 -3.71
CA ILE A 161 -4.64 11.97 -2.46
C ILE A 161 -3.56 12.13 -1.37
N GLU A 162 -2.27 12.09 -1.71
CA GLU A 162 -1.18 12.34 -0.75
C GLU A 162 -1.16 13.76 -0.18
N VAL A 163 -1.75 14.73 -0.87
CA VAL A 163 -1.93 16.10 -0.38
C VAL A 163 -3.17 16.15 0.50
N ALA A 164 -4.30 15.59 0.04
CA ALA A 164 -5.55 15.59 0.80
C ALA A 164 -5.47 14.88 2.16
N LEU A 165 -4.62 13.86 2.27
CA LEU A 165 -4.41 13.10 3.52
C LEU A 165 -3.34 13.70 4.44
N ASP A 166 -2.65 14.77 4.02
CA ASP A 166 -1.61 15.44 4.78
C ASP A 166 -2.02 16.90 5.06
N PRO A 167 -2.45 17.22 6.30
CA PRO A 167 -2.92 18.57 6.64
C PRO A 167 -1.93 19.68 6.32
N ALA A 168 -0.61 19.43 6.42
CA ALA A 168 0.39 20.44 6.16
C ALA A 168 0.47 20.75 4.65
N LYS A 169 0.49 19.72 3.80
CA LYS A 169 0.49 19.91 2.34
C LYS A 169 -0.84 20.47 1.83
N LEU A 170 -1.94 20.06 2.45
CA LEU A 170 -3.27 20.55 2.08
C LEU A 170 -3.42 22.04 2.37
N ALA A 171 -2.81 22.55 3.46
CA ALA A 171 -2.84 23.97 3.81
C ALA A 171 -2.15 24.88 2.77
N GLU A 172 -1.26 24.32 1.94
CA GLU A 172 -0.61 25.04 0.84
C GLU A 172 -1.49 25.14 -0.41
N GLN A 173 -2.61 24.43 -0.45
CA GLN A 173 -3.54 24.47 -1.59
C GLN A 173 -4.42 25.73 -1.54
N PRO A 174 -4.66 26.40 -2.68
CA PRO A 174 -5.46 27.63 -2.74
C PRO A 174 -6.97 27.33 -2.71
N LEU A 175 -7.46 26.83 -1.57
CA LEU A 175 -8.84 26.35 -1.43
C LEU A 175 -9.82 27.38 -0.86
N GLU A 176 -9.39 28.61 -0.62
CA GLU A 176 -10.27 29.68 -0.11
C GLU A 176 -11.46 29.89 -1.05
N GLY A 177 -12.68 29.78 -0.51
CA GLY A 177 -13.90 29.95 -1.30
C GLY A 177 -14.28 28.76 -2.20
N ALA A 178 -13.45 27.72 -2.29
CA ALA A 178 -13.62 26.62 -3.23
C ALA A 178 -14.66 25.57 -2.78
N THR A 179 -15.29 24.90 -3.74
CA THR A 179 -16.08 23.69 -3.52
C THR A 179 -15.27 22.45 -3.92
N VAL A 180 -15.02 21.55 -2.97
CA VAL A 180 -14.17 20.37 -3.18
C VAL A 180 -15.02 19.09 -3.24
N ALA A 181 -14.94 18.38 -4.36
CA ALA A 181 -15.50 17.04 -4.51
C ALA A 181 -14.58 16.00 -3.85
N VAL A 182 -15.13 15.09 -3.05
CA VAL A 182 -14.40 13.94 -2.49
C VAL A 182 -15.11 12.66 -2.89
N PHE A 183 -14.49 11.90 -3.80
CA PHE A 183 -15.04 10.64 -4.30
C PHE A 183 -14.60 9.45 -3.46
N GLY A 184 -15.56 8.69 -2.93
CA GLY A 184 -15.32 7.51 -2.11
C GLY A 184 -15.97 7.61 -0.73
N SER A 185 -16.04 6.49 -0.03
CA SER A 185 -16.65 6.40 1.31
C SER A 185 -15.95 5.38 2.20
N SER A 186 -14.64 5.26 2.04
CA SER A 186 -13.78 4.33 2.79
C SER A 186 -12.74 5.10 3.59
N HIS A 187 -11.70 4.42 4.09
CA HIS A 187 -10.78 4.97 5.07
C HIS A 187 -10.12 6.30 4.64
N SER A 188 -9.56 6.37 3.43
CA SER A 188 -8.97 7.61 2.91
C SER A 188 -9.97 8.75 2.79
N SER A 189 -11.22 8.48 2.41
CA SER A 189 -12.27 9.51 2.36
C SER A 189 -12.52 10.10 3.75
N MET A 190 -12.60 9.24 4.77
CA MET A 190 -12.85 9.65 6.16
C MET A 190 -11.64 10.31 6.84
N ILE A 191 -10.50 10.41 6.15
CA ILE A 191 -9.34 11.21 6.56
C ILE A 191 -9.30 12.52 5.76
N ALA A 192 -9.54 12.46 4.44
CA ALA A 192 -9.54 13.65 3.60
C ALA A 192 -10.66 14.65 3.99
N LEU A 193 -11.85 14.15 4.34
CA LEU A 193 -12.99 14.99 4.73
C LEU A 193 -12.68 15.89 5.94
N PRO A 194 -12.25 15.38 7.11
CA PRO A 194 -11.91 16.25 8.23
C PRO A 194 -10.75 17.21 7.91
N ASN A 195 -9.76 16.80 7.11
CA ASN A 195 -8.66 17.68 6.72
C ASN A 195 -9.17 18.89 5.88
N LEU A 196 -10.04 18.63 4.90
CA LEU A 196 -10.65 19.69 4.08
C LEU A 196 -11.56 20.61 4.89
N LEU A 197 -12.34 20.03 5.81
CA LEU A 197 -13.23 20.78 6.71
C LEU A 197 -12.47 21.58 7.77
N ALA A 198 -11.24 21.22 8.12
CA ALA A 198 -10.40 22.06 8.97
C ALA A 198 -9.82 23.27 8.21
N GLY A 199 -9.79 23.21 6.87
CA GLY A 199 -9.25 24.24 5.99
C GLY A 199 -10.27 25.26 5.47
N PRO A 200 -9.84 26.11 4.52
CA PRO A 200 -10.61 27.27 4.05
C PRO A 200 -11.64 26.98 2.94
N ALA A 201 -11.81 25.72 2.53
CA ALA A 201 -12.80 25.35 1.51
C ALA A 201 -14.21 25.82 1.90
N ALA A 202 -14.90 26.55 1.04
CA ALA A 202 -16.25 27.02 1.34
C ALA A 202 -17.23 25.84 1.53
N LYS A 203 -17.05 24.77 0.74
CA LYS A 203 -17.91 23.60 0.76
C LYS A 203 -17.14 22.34 0.39
N VAL A 204 -17.52 21.22 1.01
CA VAL A 204 -17.01 19.89 0.66
C VAL A 204 -18.20 19.01 0.28
N ILE A 205 -18.13 18.34 -0.86
CA ILE A 205 -19.19 17.42 -1.33
C ILE A 205 -18.61 16.01 -1.41
N ASN A 206 -19.09 15.11 -0.55
CA ASN A 206 -18.72 13.70 -0.59
C ASN A 206 -19.63 12.91 -1.53
N PHE A 207 -19.07 12.40 -2.62
CA PHE A 207 -19.74 11.52 -3.57
C PHE A 207 -19.47 10.05 -3.24
N TYR A 208 -20.54 9.27 -3.01
CA TYR A 208 -20.45 7.90 -2.51
C TYR A 208 -21.43 6.94 -3.21
N ARG A 209 -21.19 5.63 -3.07
CA ARG A 209 -22.01 4.56 -3.70
C ARG A 209 -22.88 3.77 -2.74
N GLY A 210 -22.62 3.83 -1.44
CA GLY A 210 -23.33 3.04 -0.45
C GLY A 210 -22.99 3.42 0.99
N PRO A 211 -23.65 2.79 1.96
CA PRO A 211 -23.41 3.06 3.37
C PRO A 211 -21.97 2.74 3.77
N LEU A 212 -21.52 3.37 4.85
CA LEU A 212 -20.23 3.08 5.44
C LEU A 212 -20.17 1.65 5.97
N ARG A 213 -18.98 1.06 5.94
CA ARG A 213 -18.68 -0.23 6.57
C ARG A 213 -17.68 0.00 7.69
N TYR A 214 -17.87 -0.66 8.82
CA TYR A 214 -16.99 -0.58 9.98
C TYR A 214 -16.37 -1.93 10.23
N ALA A 215 -15.07 -1.95 10.51
CA ALA A 215 -14.44 -3.19 10.91
C ALA A 215 -14.87 -3.56 12.33
N VAL A 216 -15.11 -4.85 12.57
CA VAL A 216 -15.54 -5.36 13.87
C VAL A 216 -14.53 -6.39 14.35
N ASP A 217 -13.96 -6.15 15.52
CA ASP A 217 -13.08 -7.13 16.18
C ASP A 217 -13.92 -8.32 16.68
N MET A 218 -13.62 -9.51 16.15
CA MET A 218 -14.26 -10.78 16.50
C MET A 218 -13.35 -11.65 17.37
N GLY A 219 -12.28 -11.07 17.95
CA GLY A 219 -11.26 -11.78 18.72
C GLY A 219 -10.13 -12.30 17.82
N ASP A 220 -10.32 -13.49 17.26
CA ASP A 220 -9.28 -14.15 16.45
C ASP A 220 -9.20 -13.63 15.01
N TRP A 221 -10.22 -12.87 14.58
CA TRP A 221 -10.30 -12.28 13.25
C TRP A 221 -11.08 -10.96 13.31
N THR A 222 -11.14 -10.25 12.19
CA THR A 222 -11.86 -8.97 12.07
C THR A 222 -12.81 -9.05 10.89
N LEU A 223 -14.08 -8.72 11.11
CA LEU A 223 -15.06 -8.57 10.02
C LEU A 223 -14.79 -7.27 9.27
N PHE A 224 -14.83 -7.30 7.94
CA PHE A 224 -14.44 -6.17 7.07
C PHE A 224 -13.04 -5.64 7.40
N ASP A 225 -12.06 -6.54 7.55
CA ASP A 225 -10.71 -6.21 8.00
C ASP A 225 -9.99 -5.27 7.02
N ASP A 226 -10.16 -5.50 5.71
CA ASP A 226 -9.53 -4.69 4.66
C ASP A 226 -10.44 -3.58 4.10
N THR A 227 -11.75 -3.70 4.31
CA THR A 227 -12.75 -2.82 3.68
C THR A 227 -13.50 -1.91 4.65
N GLY A 228 -13.45 -2.20 5.95
CA GLY A 228 -14.13 -1.45 7.01
C GLY A 228 -13.28 -0.31 7.59
N LEU A 229 -13.96 0.74 8.05
CA LEU A 229 -13.35 1.84 8.79
C LEU A 229 -12.85 1.38 10.17
N LYS A 230 -11.69 1.91 10.58
CA LYS A 230 -11.04 1.65 11.87
C LYS A 230 -10.46 2.94 12.46
N GLY A 231 -10.10 2.89 13.74
CA GLY A 231 -9.36 3.96 14.42
C GLY A 231 -10.08 5.32 14.34
N GLU A 232 -9.30 6.37 14.13
CA GLU A 232 -9.79 7.76 14.08
C GLU A 232 -10.82 7.97 12.96
N ALA A 233 -10.59 7.39 11.77
CA ALA A 233 -11.50 7.50 10.65
C ALA A 233 -12.89 6.90 10.97
N ALA A 234 -12.94 5.78 11.70
CA ALA A 234 -14.21 5.21 12.14
C ALA A 234 -14.91 6.09 13.18
N ARG A 235 -14.15 6.63 14.14
CA ARG A 235 -14.68 7.53 15.17
C ARG A 235 -15.28 8.78 14.53
N TRP A 236 -14.52 9.45 13.67
CA TRP A 236 -14.95 10.64 12.96
C TRP A 236 -16.19 10.38 12.11
N ALA A 237 -16.23 9.27 11.37
CA ALA A 237 -17.37 8.92 10.55
C ALA A 237 -18.65 8.65 11.36
N ARG A 238 -18.56 7.97 12.51
CA ARG A 238 -19.73 7.76 13.38
C ARG A 238 -20.31 9.07 13.91
N GLU A 239 -19.44 10.03 14.22
CA GLU A 239 -19.85 11.33 14.75
C GLU A 239 -20.41 12.26 13.66
N ASN A 240 -19.76 12.30 12.50
CA ASN A 240 -19.96 13.35 11.49
C ASN A 240 -20.66 12.87 10.22
N ILE A 241 -20.74 11.56 9.98
CA ILE A 241 -21.39 11.00 8.79
C ILE A 241 -22.66 10.25 9.16
N ASP A 242 -22.57 9.35 10.14
CA ASP A 242 -23.74 8.63 10.66
C ASP A 242 -24.49 9.43 11.74
N GLY A 243 -23.78 10.39 12.36
CA GLY A 243 -24.32 11.32 13.34
C GLY A 243 -24.79 12.62 12.71
N VAL A 244 -24.22 13.75 13.12
CA VAL A 244 -24.60 15.07 12.63
C VAL A 244 -23.63 15.53 11.56
N LEU A 245 -24.15 15.76 10.36
CA LEU A 245 -23.34 16.22 9.24
C LEU A 245 -22.82 17.65 9.50
N PRO A 246 -21.50 17.92 9.37
CA PRO A 246 -20.95 19.27 9.46
C PRO A 246 -21.58 20.22 8.44
N ASP A 247 -21.80 21.48 8.83
CA ASP A 247 -22.51 22.48 8.00
C ASP A 247 -21.94 22.65 6.58
N ARG A 248 -20.61 22.59 6.43
CA ARG A 248 -19.92 22.72 5.13
C ARG A 248 -19.83 21.41 4.34
N LEU A 249 -20.26 20.29 4.91
CA LEU A 249 -20.23 18.99 4.27
C LEU A 249 -21.60 18.65 3.69
N GLN A 250 -21.64 18.35 2.40
CA GLN A 250 -22.79 17.72 1.75
C GLN A 250 -22.43 16.30 1.31
N ARG A 251 -23.37 15.36 1.38
CA ARG A 251 -23.20 14.02 0.82
C ARG A 251 -24.16 13.81 -0.32
N CYS A 252 -23.69 13.19 -1.40
CA CYS A 252 -24.49 12.88 -2.58
C CYS A 252 -24.20 11.44 -3.04
N LEU A 253 -25.26 10.65 -3.18
CA LEU A 253 -25.17 9.34 -3.80
C LEU A 253 -24.93 9.54 -5.30
N VAL A 254 -23.95 8.84 -5.88
CA VAL A 254 -23.60 9.03 -7.30
C VAL A 254 -24.73 8.72 -8.29
N ASP A 255 -25.71 7.90 -7.87
CA ASP A 255 -26.88 7.55 -8.67
C ASP A 255 -28.07 8.50 -8.44
N SER A 256 -27.94 9.54 -7.61
CA SER A 256 -29.03 10.48 -7.36
C SER A 256 -29.18 11.52 -8.48
N PRO A 257 -30.40 12.04 -8.74
CA PRO A 257 -30.64 13.04 -9.78
C PRO A 257 -29.84 14.33 -9.62
N GLU A 258 -29.44 14.68 -8.39
CA GLU A 258 -28.69 15.88 -8.05
C GLU A 258 -27.19 15.75 -8.36
N PHE A 259 -26.68 14.53 -8.59
CA PHE A 259 -25.24 14.28 -8.80
C PHE A 259 -24.62 15.15 -9.90
N PRO A 260 -25.18 15.26 -11.11
CA PRO A 260 -24.56 16.05 -12.18
C PRO A 260 -24.46 17.54 -11.83
N GLU A 261 -25.51 18.11 -11.24
CA GLU A 261 -25.55 19.52 -10.86
C GLU A 261 -24.54 19.83 -9.75
N LEU A 262 -24.51 18.99 -8.70
CA LEU A 262 -23.56 19.16 -7.60
C LEU A 262 -22.12 18.98 -8.06
N LEU A 263 -21.85 18.03 -8.94
CA LEU A 263 -20.52 17.82 -9.49
C LEU A 263 -20.06 19.01 -10.34
N GLN A 264 -20.96 19.57 -11.15
CA GLN A 264 -20.65 20.73 -11.99
C GLN A 264 -20.35 21.99 -11.16
N SER A 265 -20.81 22.05 -9.91
CA SER A 265 -20.52 23.13 -8.98
C SER A 265 -19.16 23.03 -8.27
N CYS A 266 -18.41 21.93 -8.45
CA CYS A 266 -17.13 21.72 -7.79
C CYS A 266 -15.97 22.34 -8.60
N ASP A 267 -14.97 22.85 -7.89
CA ASP A 267 -13.74 23.44 -8.46
C ASP A 267 -12.56 22.45 -8.41
N TYR A 268 -12.55 21.59 -7.38
CA TYR A 268 -11.50 20.62 -7.10
C TYR A 268 -12.06 19.21 -6.88
N ALA A 269 -11.21 18.20 -7.06
CA ALA A 269 -11.54 16.81 -6.75
C ALA A 269 -10.42 16.10 -5.99
N VAL A 270 -10.81 15.30 -4.98
CA VAL A 270 -9.97 14.28 -4.34
C VAL A 270 -10.53 12.90 -4.69
N TYR A 271 -9.71 12.08 -5.34
CA TYR A 271 -10.09 10.71 -5.70
C TYR A 271 -9.62 9.70 -4.65
N THR A 272 -10.56 9.18 -3.86
CA THR A 272 -10.31 8.11 -2.86
C THR A 272 -10.97 6.79 -3.28
N VAL A 273 -10.88 6.47 -4.57
CA VAL A 273 -11.61 5.36 -5.23
C VAL A 273 -10.77 4.08 -5.40
N GLY A 274 -9.71 3.96 -4.60
CA GLY A 274 -8.82 2.80 -4.56
C GLY A 274 -7.56 2.99 -5.40
N PHE A 275 -6.81 1.90 -5.55
CA PHE A 275 -5.50 1.88 -6.18
C PHE A 275 -5.45 0.87 -7.33
N SER A 276 -4.58 1.12 -8.30
CA SER A 276 -4.24 0.21 -9.39
C SER A 276 -2.80 -0.26 -9.24
N PRO A 277 -2.48 -1.55 -9.48
CA PRO A 277 -1.10 -2.03 -9.51
C PRO A 277 -0.26 -1.19 -10.47
N ARG A 278 1.00 -0.92 -10.11
CA ARG A 278 1.96 -0.36 -11.07
C ARG A 278 2.22 -1.36 -12.19
N SER A 279 2.63 -0.85 -13.34
CA SER A 279 2.96 -1.70 -14.49
C SER A 279 4.09 -2.66 -14.15
N ILE A 280 3.89 -3.93 -14.46
CA ILE A 280 4.95 -4.93 -14.46
C ILE A 280 5.99 -4.51 -15.52
N PRO A 281 7.30 -4.71 -15.28
CA PRO A 281 8.31 -4.49 -16.31
C PRO A 281 7.96 -5.24 -17.61
N ALA A 282 8.29 -4.66 -18.76
CA ALA A 282 7.86 -5.19 -20.05
C ALA A 282 8.32 -6.64 -20.23
N ALA A 283 7.38 -7.56 -20.46
CA ALA A 283 7.66 -8.98 -20.66
C ALA A 283 7.20 -9.42 -22.05
N PRO A 284 7.82 -8.95 -23.15
CA PRO A 284 7.29 -9.09 -24.52
C PRO A 284 7.14 -10.54 -24.99
N GLN A 285 7.84 -11.49 -24.36
CA GLN A 285 7.67 -12.92 -24.60
C GLN A 285 6.28 -13.44 -24.18
N TRP A 286 5.64 -12.74 -23.24
CA TRP A 286 4.41 -13.14 -22.61
C TRP A 286 3.33 -12.09 -22.91
N GLY A 287 2.08 -12.53 -23.04
CA GLY A 287 0.95 -11.62 -23.11
C GLY A 287 0.69 -10.94 -21.75
N ARG A 288 -0.58 -10.71 -21.43
CA ARG A 288 -0.96 -10.22 -20.11
C ARG A 288 -0.56 -11.24 -19.04
N LEU A 289 0.31 -10.83 -18.12
CA LEU A 289 0.70 -11.62 -16.96
C LEU A 289 -0.33 -11.42 -15.84
N GLU A 290 -0.87 -12.53 -15.33
CA GLU A 290 -1.81 -12.52 -14.20
C GLU A 290 -1.18 -13.20 -12.99
N CYS A 291 -1.34 -12.60 -11.83
CA CYS A 291 -0.89 -13.19 -10.57
C CYS A 291 -2.02 -14.03 -9.98
N ASN A 292 -1.75 -15.30 -9.70
CA ASN A 292 -2.68 -16.12 -8.93
C ASN A 292 -2.77 -15.56 -7.50
N ALA A 293 -3.96 -15.10 -7.10
CA ALA A 293 -4.17 -14.43 -5.82
C ALA A 293 -3.98 -15.34 -4.59
N ALA A 294 -4.09 -16.66 -4.74
CA ALA A 294 -3.93 -17.61 -3.65
C ALA A 294 -2.46 -17.92 -3.35
N ASN A 295 -1.62 -18.03 -4.39
CA ASN A 295 -0.23 -18.47 -4.22
C ASN A 295 0.81 -17.43 -4.66
N GLY A 296 0.43 -16.35 -5.33
CA GLY A 296 1.34 -15.31 -5.81
C GLY A 296 2.22 -15.70 -6.99
N ILE A 297 1.94 -16.80 -7.68
CA ILE A 297 2.69 -17.21 -8.88
C ILE A 297 2.14 -16.43 -10.08
N ILE A 298 3.06 -15.88 -10.88
CA ILE A 298 2.77 -15.17 -12.14
C ILE A 298 3.23 -16.02 -13.33
N ALA A 299 4.45 -16.54 -13.27
CA ALA A 299 5.05 -17.41 -14.29
C ALA A 299 6.13 -18.30 -13.62
N PRO A 300 6.75 -19.27 -14.33
CA PRO A 300 7.83 -20.08 -13.76
C PRO A 300 8.97 -19.21 -13.22
N GLY A 301 9.23 -19.28 -11.91
CA GLY A 301 10.21 -18.45 -11.22
C GLY A 301 9.85 -16.96 -11.10
N LEU A 302 8.63 -16.52 -11.44
CA LEU A 302 8.16 -15.15 -11.29
C LEU A 302 6.97 -15.08 -10.35
N PHE A 303 7.09 -14.28 -9.29
CA PHE A 303 6.14 -14.20 -8.20
C PHE A 303 5.72 -12.75 -7.93
N GLY A 304 4.54 -12.56 -7.35
CA GLY A 304 3.97 -11.26 -7.02
C GLY A 304 3.53 -11.18 -5.55
N ILE A 305 3.81 -10.03 -4.93
CA ILE A 305 3.37 -9.71 -3.57
C ILE A 305 3.06 -8.22 -3.38
N GLY A 306 2.35 -7.90 -2.30
CA GLY A 306 2.06 -6.54 -1.88
C GLY A 306 0.73 -6.04 -2.42
N ILE A 307 0.52 -4.73 -2.32
CA ILE A 307 -0.71 -4.09 -2.83
C ILE A 307 -0.91 -4.25 -4.35
N ALA A 308 0.17 -4.47 -5.11
CA ALA A 308 0.10 -4.79 -6.53
C ALA A 308 -0.51 -6.16 -6.81
N PHE A 309 -0.30 -7.10 -5.89
CA PHE A 309 -0.69 -8.50 -6.01
C PHE A 309 -1.21 -9.00 -4.67
N PRO A 310 -2.35 -8.53 -4.14
CA PRO A 310 -2.82 -8.88 -2.81
C PRO A 310 -3.34 -10.32 -2.71
N GLU A 311 -3.35 -10.89 -1.50
CA GLU A 311 -3.96 -12.21 -1.25
C GLU A 311 -5.48 -12.02 -1.24
N TYR A 312 -6.23 -12.89 -1.92
CA TYR A 312 -7.69 -12.92 -1.75
C TYR A 312 -8.05 -13.95 -0.68
N ARG A 313 -8.84 -13.55 0.32
CA ARG A 313 -9.27 -14.42 1.42
C ARG A 313 -10.78 -14.33 1.61
N ILE A 314 -11.37 -15.47 1.98
CA ILE A 314 -12.75 -15.56 2.45
C ILE A 314 -12.72 -15.68 3.97
N ASP A 315 -13.50 -14.84 4.65
CA ASP A 315 -13.64 -14.83 6.11
C ASP A 315 -14.60 -15.94 6.60
N PRO A 316 -14.70 -16.19 7.92
CA PRO A 316 -15.58 -17.22 8.47
C PRO A 316 -17.07 -17.05 8.14
N MET A 317 -17.51 -15.85 7.74
CA MET A 317 -18.89 -15.56 7.35
C MET A 317 -19.10 -15.63 5.83
N GLY A 318 -18.09 -16.05 5.06
CA GLY A 318 -18.17 -16.21 3.62
C GLY A 318 -17.93 -14.91 2.84
N PHE A 319 -17.54 -13.82 3.49
CA PHE A 319 -17.22 -12.58 2.81
C PHE A 319 -15.78 -12.59 2.31
N GLY A 320 -15.59 -12.25 1.03
CA GLY A 320 -14.28 -12.26 0.38
C GLY A 320 -13.68 -10.87 0.23
N GLU A 321 -12.42 -10.71 0.59
CA GLU A 321 -11.68 -9.45 0.42
C GLU A 321 -10.20 -9.65 0.10
N TYR A 322 -9.62 -8.63 -0.54
CA TYR A 322 -8.19 -8.57 -0.81
C TYR A 322 -7.45 -8.01 0.40
N ARG A 323 -6.43 -8.74 0.84
CA ARG A 323 -5.62 -8.43 2.03
C ARG A 323 -4.46 -7.50 1.70
N VAL A 324 -4.53 -6.28 2.23
CA VAL A 324 -3.48 -5.25 2.07
C VAL A 324 -3.08 -4.71 3.44
N GLY A 325 -1.83 -4.96 3.83
CA GLY A 325 -1.28 -4.49 5.09
C GLY A 325 0.03 -5.19 5.41
N LEU A 326 0.87 -4.55 6.22
CA LEU A 326 2.22 -5.01 6.51
C LEU A 326 2.22 -6.44 7.06
N GLN A 327 1.52 -6.68 8.17
CA GLN A 327 1.39 -8.03 8.74
C GLN A 327 0.87 -9.04 7.72
N LYS A 328 -0.07 -8.64 6.86
CA LYS A 328 -0.67 -9.53 5.86
C LYS A 328 0.33 -9.96 4.79
N PHE A 329 1.26 -9.08 4.41
CA PHE A 329 2.37 -9.43 3.51
C PHE A 329 3.31 -10.45 4.16
N MET A 330 3.61 -10.28 5.45
CA MET A 330 4.43 -11.22 6.22
C MET A 330 3.74 -12.60 6.35
N ASP A 331 2.47 -12.63 6.74
CA ASP A 331 1.66 -13.85 6.82
C ASP A 331 1.65 -14.60 5.48
N ARG A 332 1.51 -13.86 4.38
CA ARG A 332 1.49 -14.45 3.04
C ARG A 332 2.84 -15.10 2.72
N LEU A 333 3.95 -14.41 2.95
CA LEU A 333 5.28 -14.97 2.68
C LEU A 333 5.54 -16.24 3.51
N ASN A 334 5.13 -16.26 4.78
CA ASN A 334 5.22 -17.46 5.61
C ASN A 334 4.52 -18.67 4.98
N LYS A 335 3.43 -18.45 4.23
CA LYS A 335 2.69 -19.51 3.54
C LYS A 335 3.26 -19.82 2.16
N THR A 336 3.58 -18.80 1.36
CA THR A 336 3.85 -18.96 -0.08
C THR A 336 5.33 -19.15 -0.40
N LEU A 337 6.25 -18.61 0.40
CA LEU A 337 7.68 -18.69 0.10
C LEU A 337 8.22 -20.13 0.09
N PRO A 338 7.82 -21.05 1.00
CA PRO A 338 8.22 -22.46 0.91
C PRO A 338 7.78 -23.14 -0.40
N LEU A 339 6.65 -22.72 -0.96
CA LEU A 339 6.18 -23.17 -2.28
C LEU A 339 7.05 -22.56 -3.39
N TRP A 340 7.31 -21.25 -3.35
CA TRP A 340 8.11 -20.56 -4.36
C TRP A 340 9.54 -21.11 -4.47
N LEU A 341 10.14 -21.47 -3.33
CA LEU A 341 11.47 -22.12 -3.27
C LEU A 341 11.52 -23.47 -3.99
N LYS A 342 10.38 -24.17 -4.12
CA LYS A 342 10.26 -25.44 -4.85
C LYS A 342 9.81 -25.27 -6.30
N TYR A 343 9.02 -24.23 -6.57
CA TYR A 343 8.44 -23.95 -7.89
C TYR A 343 9.39 -23.21 -8.84
N GLY A 344 10.51 -22.68 -8.33
CA GLY A 344 11.46 -21.91 -9.12
C GLY A 344 11.91 -22.59 -10.42
N SER A 345 12.35 -21.77 -11.38
CA SER A 345 12.62 -22.20 -12.76
C SER A 345 13.70 -23.26 -12.95
#